data_AF-A0A2H6IS57-F1
#
_entry.id   AF-A0A2H6IS57-F1
#
_cell.length_a   1.000
_cell.length_b   1.000
_cell.length_c   1.000
_cell.angle_alpha   90.00
_cell.angle_beta   90.00
_cell.angle_gamma   90.00
#
_symmetry.space_group_name_H-M   'P 1'
#
loop_
_entity.id
_entity.type
_entity.pdbx_description
1 polymer ?
#
loop_
_entity_poly.entity_id
_entity_poly.type
_entity_poly.pdbx_seq_one_letter_code
_entity_poly.pdbx_strand_id
1 'polypeptide(L)'
;MLNLNMIDTLGGGIKKMFILQRNRHFPMPDYDLKEPDKVKVRIIGKVIDENYTRMLIQKTDLSLEEVIALDKVQKRKPINEEEFKHLKRKDLIEGRRPNLFVSAEVAAATDTKADYIRKRAFDKQHYIKMMKEYLEKFGYATRQDIDKLLLDKISDALNSRQKNKFISNLLQEMRRQGIIYSVGGKRGRGAVWKLSKEET
;
A
#
# COMPACT_ATOMS: atom_id res chain seq x y z
N MET A 1 -30.58 -5.45 19.98
CA MET A 1 -29.16 -5.45 19.52
C MET A 1 -28.21 -6.01 20.57
N LEU A 2 -28.24 -5.52 21.82
CA LEU A 2 -27.38 -6.05 22.88
C LEU A 2 -27.64 -7.53 23.20
N ASN A 3 -28.91 -7.90 23.42
CA ASN A 3 -29.32 -9.29 23.68
C ASN A 3 -29.15 -10.22 22.46
N LEU A 4 -28.75 -9.66 21.30
CA LEU A 4 -28.42 -10.39 20.08
C LEU A 4 -26.91 -10.41 19.82
N ASN A 5 -26.07 -9.99 20.79
CA ASN A 5 -24.61 -9.86 20.68
C ASN A 5 -24.14 -9.00 19.49
N MET A 6 -24.97 -8.06 19.02
CA MET A 6 -24.63 -7.19 17.89
C MET A 6 -23.86 -5.93 18.31
N ILE A 7 -23.96 -5.52 19.58
CA ILE A 7 -23.31 -4.33 20.12
C ILE A 7 -22.71 -4.63 21.49
N ASP A 8 -21.61 -3.95 21.80
CA ASP A 8 -20.89 -4.08 23.07
C ASP A 8 -21.49 -3.13 24.13
N THR A 9 -21.63 -3.57 25.38
CA THR A 9 -22.23 -2.79 26.47
C THR A 9 -21.30 -1.78 27.12
N LEU A 10 -19.99 -1.98 26.99
CA LEU A 10 -18.98 -1.27 27.80
C LEU A 10 -18.20 -0.19 27.04
N GLY A 11 -18.74 0.34 25.94
CA GLY A 11 -18.04 1.34 25.11
C GLY A 11 -16.76 0.80 24.43
N GLY A 12 -16.56 -0.52 24.46
CA GLY A 12 -15.37 -1.19 23.90
C GLY A 12 -15.32 -1.22 22.37
N GLY A 13 -16.44 -0.94 21.69
CA GLY A 13 -16.54 -1.04 20.22
C GLY A 13 -15.52 -0.21 19.47
N ILE A 14 -15.25 1.02 19.91
CA ILE A 14 -14.24 1.90 19.28
C ILE A 14 -12.86 1.29 19.45
N LYS A 15 -12.47 0.94 20.69
CA LYS A 15 -11.17 0.32 20.99
C LYS A 15 -10.98 -0.98 20.19
N LYS A 16 -12.02 -1.81 20.12
CA LYS A 16 -12.05 -3.05 19.33
C LYS A 16 -11.80 -2.77 17.84
N MET A 17 -12.38 -1.70 17.29
CA MET A 17 -12.13 -1.31 15.89
C MET A 17 -10.67 -0.92 15.64
N PHE A 18 -10.05 -0.16 16.54
CA PHE A 18 -8.62 0.16 16.44
C PHE A 18 -7.74 -1.09 16.51
N ILE A 19 -8.05 -2.00 17.44
CA ILE A 19 -7.34 -3.29 17.58
C ILE A 19 -7.49 -4.12 16.30
N LEU A 20 -8.70 -4.21 15.73
CA LEU A 20 -8.93 -4.94 14.48
C LEU A 20 -8.16 -4.33 13.30
N GLN A 21 -8.09 -3.01 13.18
CA GLN A 21 -7.28 -2.36 12.15
C GLN A 21 -5.79 -2.62 12.35
N ARG A 22 -5.31 -2.57 13.60
CA ARG A 22 -3.91 -2.88 13.95
C ARG A 22 -3.57 -4.31 13.56
N ASN A 23 -4.41 -5.29 13.93
CA ASN A 23 -4.18 -6.70 13.62
C ASN A 23 -4.19 -6.99 12.12
N ARG A 24 -4.88 -6.15 11.34
CA ARG A 24 -4.88 -6.20 9.86
C ARG A 24 -3.76 -5.37 9.23
N HIS A 25 -2.95 -4.69 10.04
CA HIS A 25 -1.89 -3.78 9.62
C HIS A 25 -2.39 -2.64 8.71
N PHE A 26 -3.64 -2.21 8.92
CA PHE A 26 -4.24 -1.10 8.20
C PHE A 26 -4.16 0.21 8.97
N PRO A 27 -4.27 1.36 8.28
CA PRO A 27 -4.35 2.67 8.92
C PRO A 27 -5.48 2.73 9.95
N MET A 28 -5.27 3.50 11.02
CA MET A 28 -6.26 3.63 12.09
C MET A 28 -7.52 4.36 11.59
N PRO A 29 -8.69 4.13 12.19
CA PRO A 29 -9.89 4.91 11.88
C PRO A 29 -9.73 6.40 12.22
N ASP A 30 -10.31 7.28 11.41
CA ASP A 30 -10.38 8.72 11.70
C ASP A 30 -11.79 9.14 12.09
N TYR A 31 -11.88 10.06 13.03
CA TYR A 31 -13.12 10.70 13.46
C TYR A 31 -13.03 12.19 13.15
N ASP A 32 -14.04 12.71 12.45
CA ASP A 32 -14.24 14.13 12.25
C ASP A 32 -15.45 14.57 13.08
N LEU A 33 -15.18 15.49 14.02
CA LEU A 33 -16.10 16.02 15.04
C LEU A 33 -16.34 17.52 14.88
N LYS A 34 -16.08 18.09 13.69
CA LYS A 34 -16.21 19.53 13.44
C LYS A 34 -17.65 20.04 13.56
N GLU A 35 -18.63 19.18 13.28
CA GLU A 35 -20.06 19.49 13.38
C GLU A 35 -20.58 19.00 14.76
N PRO A 36 -21.20 19.86 15.59
CA PRO A 36 -21.57 19.51 16.98
C PRO A 36 -22.51 18.30 17.13
N ASP A 37 -23.37 18.09 16.14
CA ASP A 37 -24.44 17.08 16.10
C ASP A 37 -24.09 15.89 15.21
N LYS A 38 -22.85 15.80 14.73
CA LYS A 38 -22.45 14.78 13.75
C LYS A 38 -21.02 14.28 13.93
N VAL A 39 -20.90 12.97 13.89
CA VAL A 39 -19.61 12.27 13.86
C VAL A 39 -19.44 11.60 12.50
N LYS A 40 -18.38 11.95 11.77
CA LYS A 40 -18.00 11.23 10.54
C LYS A 40 -16.84 10.30 10.86
N VAL A 41 -17.02 9.00 10.60
CA VAL A 41 -15.98 7.98 10.77
C VAL A 41 -15.45 7.58 9.41
N ARG A 42 -14.12 7.51 9.28
CA ARG A 42 -13.44 7.00 8.08
C ARG A 42 -12.58 5.80 8.44
N ILE A 43 -12.91 4.65 7.87
CA ILE A 43 -12.15 3.40 7.99
C ILE A 43 -11.42 3.16 6.68
N ILE A 44 -10.11 2.96 6.75
CA ILE A 44 -9.27 2.81 5.56
C ILE A 44 -8.87 1.34 5.43
N GLY A 45 -9.44 0.65 4.44
CA GLY A 45 -9.16 -0.76 4.14
C GLY A 45 -7.99 -0.98 3.18
N LYS A 46 -7.01 -0.06 3.13
CA LYS A 46 -5.87 -0.13 2.22
C LYS A 46 -4.62 0.49 2.83
N VAL A 47 -3.45 0.10 2.31
CA VAL A 47 -2.16 0.65 2.73
C VAL A 47 -2.01 2.09 2.23
N ILE A 48 -1.53 2.99 3.11
CA ILE A 48 -1.15 4.37 2.78
C ILE A 48 0.38 4.49 2.75
N ASP A 49 1.03 4.06 3.83
CA ASP A 49 2.48 4.04 3.96
C ASP A 49 2.98 2.60 4.18
N GLU A 50 3.92 2.18 3.34
CA GLU A 50 4.56 0.87 3.43
C GLU A 50 5.42 0.75 4.69
N ASN A 51 6.06 1.83 5.13
CA ASN A 51 6.89 1.84 6.33
C ASN A 51 6.03 1.68 7.58
N TYR A 52 4.87 2.34 7.64
CA TYR A 52 3.88 2.13 8.71
C TYR A 52 3.43 0.67 8.79
N THR A 53 3.05 0.10 7.65
CA THR A 53 2.58 -1.29 7.61
C THR A 53 3.69 -2.24 8.06
N ARG A 54 4.92 -2.02 7.58
CA ARG A 54 6.10 -2.81 7.98
C ARG A 54 6.39 -2.68 9.47
N MET A 55 6.30 -1.47 10.02
CA MET A 55 6.47 -1.17 11.44
C MET A 55 5.49 -1.98 12.30
N LEU A 56 4.21 -2.03 11.93
CA LEU A 56 3.20 -2.81 12.67
C LEU A 56 3.45 -4.33 12.61
N ILE A 57 3.95 -4.83 11.48
CA ILE A 57 4.25 -6.26 11.31
C ILE A 57 5.48 -6.65 12.13
N GLN A 58 6.53 -5.82 12.12
CA GLN A 58 7.82 -6.15 12.73
C GLN A 58 7.85 -5.93 14.23
N LYS A 59 7.24 -4.84 14.72
CA LYS A 59 7.18 -4.51 16.15
C LYS A 59 5.80 -4.81 16.71
N THR A 60 5.64 -6.04 17.18
CA THR A 60 4.38 -6.51 17.79
C THR A 60 4.16 -5.94 19.18
N ASP A 61 5.21 -5.42 19.82
CA ASP A 61 5.24 -4.82 21.16
C ASP A 61 4.80 -3.35 21.21
N LEU A 62 4.48 -2.73 20.06
CA LEU A 62 3.99 -1.36 20.03
C LEU A 62 2.71 -1.20 20.86
N SER A 63 2.63 -0.14 21.64
CA SER A 63 1.40 0.24 22.34
C SER A 63 0.36 0.75 21.34
N LEU A 64 -0.92 0.73 21.71
CA LEU A 64 -1.96 1.28 20.85
C LEU A 64 -1.76 2.78 20.59
N GLU A 65 -1.26 3.51 21.57
CA GLU A 65 -0.97 4.94 21.47
C GLU A 65 0.15 5.22 20.45
N GLU A 66 1.21 4.41 20.44
CA GLU A 66 2.28 4.51 19.46
C GLU A 66 1.77 4.24 18.05
N VAL A 67 0.94 3.22 17.88
CA VAL A 67 0.31 2.88 16.60
C VAL A 67 -0.56 4.02 16.08
N ILE A 68 -1.30 4.70 16.96
CA ILE A 68 -2.12 5.87 16.63
C ILE A 68 -1.24 7.07 16.25
N ALA A 69 -0.16 7.32 17.00
CA ALA A 69 0.75 8.43 16.73
C ALA A 69 1.52 8.23 15.41
N LEU A 70 1.95 7.00 15.12
CA LEU A 70 2.54 6.62 13.84
C LEU A 70 1.55 6.76 12.67
N ASP A 71 0.28 6.45 12.89
CA ASP A 71 -0.77 6.64 11.89
C ASP A 71 -1.01 8.13 11.60
N LYS A 72 -0.94 9.00 12.61
CA LYS A 72 -0.97 10.45 12.40
C LYS A 72 0.19 10.89 11.50
N VAL A 73 1.40 10.37 11.73
CA VAL A 73 2.58 10.67 10.90
C VAL A 73 2.37 10.22 9.45
N GLN A 74 1.90 8.98 9.22
CA GLN A 74 1.62 8.49 7.86
C GLN A 74 0.60 9.37 7.11
N LYS A 75 -0.40 9.87 7.83
CA LYS A 75 -1.46 10.74 7.31
C LYS A 75 -1.06 12.21 7.26
N ARG A 76 0.18 12.56 7.63
CA ARG A 76 0.68 13.94 7.74
C ARG A 76 -0.17 14.82 8.64
N LYS A 77 -0.74 14.23 9.69
CA LYS A 77 -1.46 14.93 10.74
C LYS A 77 -0.47 15.44 11.79
N PRO A 78 -0.77 16.56 12.46
CA PRO A 78 0.05 17.04 13.56
C PRO A 78 0.05 16.01 14.69
N ILE A 79 1.24 15.79 15.25
CA ILE A 79 1.45 15.09 16.51
C ILE A 79 1.92 16.10 17.55
N ASN A 80 1.55 15.89 18.81
CA ASN A 80 1.97 16.78 19.88
C ASN A 80 3.46 16.56 20.24
N GLU A 81 3.98 17.39 21.16
CA GLU A 81 5.40 17.34 21.54
C GLU A 81 5.79 16.04 22.25
N GLU A 82 4.91 15.52 23.10
CA GLU A 82 5.13 14.28 23.83
C GLU A 82 5.17 13.07 22.88
N GLU A 83 4.20 12.97 21.96
CA GLU A 83 4.15 11.97 20.90
C GLU A 83 5.42 12.01 20.05
N PHE A 84 5.84 13.21 19.64
CA PHE A 84 7.05 13.38 18.85
C PHE A 84 8.31 12.92 19.58
N LYS A 85 8.54 13.40 20.80
CA LYS A 85 9.69 13.01 21.62
C LYS A 85 9.69 11.50 21.89
N HIS A 86 8.52 10.93 22.19
CA HIS A 86 8.37 9.50 22.45
C HIS A 86 8.73 8.66 21.23
N LEU A 87 8.13 8.95 20.08
CA LEU A 87 8.39 8.23 18.83
C LEU A 87 9.84 8.41 18.36
N LYS A 88 10.41 9.61 18.55
CA LYS A 88 11.80 9.90 18.16
C LYS A 88 12.81 9.17 19.04
N ARG A 89 12.59 9.10 20.34
CA ARG A 89 13.45 8.36 21.28
C ARG A 89 13.47 6.85 21.02
N LYS A 90 12.40 6.31 20.46
CA LYS A 90 12.29 4.89 20.07
C LYS A 90 12.67 4.62 18.60
N ASP A 91 13.21 5.63 17.91
CA ASP A 91 13.59 5.58 16.50
C ASP A 91 12.46 5.09 15.57
N LEU A 92 11.20 5.37 15.94
CA LEU A 92 10.04 4.95 15.15
C LEU A 92 9.73 5.94 14.01
N ILE A 93 10.28 7.15 14.09
CA ILE A 93 10.07 8.23 13.11
C ILE A 93 11.37 8.93 12.73
N GLU A 94 11.41 9.35 11.47
CA GLU A 94 12.53 10.05 10.84
C GLU A 94 12.10 11.42 10.31
N GLY A 95 13.08 12.25 9.96
CA GLY A 95 12.87 13.60 9.43
C GLY A 95 12.85 14.70 10.50
N ARG A 96 12.47 15.90 10.05
CA ARG A 96 12.37 17.13 10.86
C ARG A 96 11.01 17.76 10.65
N ARG A 97 10.41 18.33 11.70
CA ARG A 97 9.13 19.03 11.59
C ARG A 97 9.20 20.13 10.52
N PRO A 98 8.14 20.29 9.69
CA PRO A 98 6.87 19.55 9.72
C PRO A 98 6.88 18.21 8.95
N ASN A 99 7.99 17.86 8.28
CA ASN A 99 8.10 16.71 7.39
C ASN A 99 8.64 15.48 8.13
N LEU A 100 7.74 14.78 8.82
CA LEU A 100 8.03 13.52 9.53
C LEU A 100 7.60 12.32 8.69
N PHE A 101 8.34 11.22 8.82
CA PHE A 101 8.07 9.95 8.15
C PHE A 101 8.20 8.79 9.14
N VAL A 102 7.47 7.70 8.91
CA VAL A 102 7.69 6.46 9.65
C VAL A 102 9.04 5.88 9.25
N SER A 103 9.86 5.53 10.24
CA SER A 103 11.21 5.02 10.01
C SER A 103 11.19 3.78 9.11
N ALA A 104 12.11 3.74 8.15
CA ALA A 104 12.28 2.59 7.27
C ALA A 104 13.12 1.48 7.93
N GLU A 105 13.93 1.84 8.93
CA GLU A 105 15.03 1.06 9.48
C GLU A 105 14.61 0.27 10.72
N VAL A 106 13.44 -0.36 10.67
CA VAL A 106 13.05 -1.29 11.73
C VAL A 106 13.60 -2.68 11.42
N ALA A 107 14.67 -2.95 12.16
CA ALA A 107 15.53 -4.11 12.05
C ALA A 107 14.76 -5.43 12.14
N ALA A 108 14.99 -6.26 11.13
CA ALA A 108 15.17 -7.70 11.20
C ALA A 108 14.85 -8.40 12.54
N ALA A 109 13.57 -8.68 12.80
CA ALA A 109 13.20 -9.73 13.74
C ALA A 109 11.88 -10.37 13.30
N THR A 110 11.85 -11.71 13.31
CA THR A 110 10.68 -12.60 13.24
C THR A 110 9.90 -12.68 11.91
N ASP A 111 10.47 -13.50 11.01
CA ASP A 111 9.84 -14.71 10.45
C ASP A 111 8.36 -14.74 10.01
N THR A 112 7.94 -13.80 9.15
CA THR A 112 6.95 -14.12 8.10
C THR A 112 7.33 -13.47 6.76
N LYS A 113 8.58 -13.68 6.34
CA LYS A 113 9.10 -13.23 5.04
C LYS A 113 8.45 -13.99 3.87
N ALA A 114 8.11 -15.27 4.07
CA ALA A 114 7.56 -16.14 3.03
C ALA A 114 6.14 -15.76 2.62
N ASP A 115 5.27 -15.38 3.55
CA ASP A 115 3.86 -15.09 3.25
C ASP A 115 3.64 -13.72 2.61
N TYR A 116 4.53 -12.76 2.85
CA TYR A 116 4.47 -11.43 2.22
C TYR A 116 5.12 -11.41 0.83
N ILE A 117 6.28 -12.06 0.63
CA ILE A 117 6.86 -12.26 -0.71
C ILE A 117 5.88 -13.03 -1.60
N ARG A 118 5.15 -14.02 -1.04
CA ARG A 118 4.09 -14.76 -1.75
C ARG A 118 2.90 -13.93 -2.23
N LYS A 119 2.55 -12.80 -1.60
CA LYS A 119 1.44 -11.97 -2.09
C LYS A 119 1.90 -10.90 -3.10
N ARG A 120 3.02 -10.22 -2.84
CA ARG A 120 3.49 -9.12 -3.70
C ARG A 120 4.28 -9.57 -4.93
N ALA A 121 5.10 -10.63 -4.81
CA ALA A 121 5.84 -11.17 -5.96
C ALA A 121 4.92 -11.93 -6.91
N PHE A 122 3.91 -12.64 -6.40
CA PHE A 122 2.93 -13.33 -7.24
C PHE A 122 2.02 -12.36 -7.98
N ASP A 123 1.54 -11.26 -7.35
CA ASP A 123 0.75 -10.25 -8.08
C ASP A 123 1.53 -9.70 -9.27
N LYS A 124 2.79 -9.29 -9.06
CA LYS A 124 3.58 -8.68 -10.12
C LYS A 124 4.04 -9.69 -11.19
N GLN A 125 4.56 -10.85 -10.79
CA GLN A 125 4.95 -11.89 -11.75
C GLN A 125 3.75 -12.42 -12.53
N HIS A 126 2.55 -12.46 -11.92
CA HIS A 126 1.32 -12.79 -12.62
C HIS A 126 1.01 -11.79 -13.75
N TYR A 127 1.11 -10.48 -13.51
CA TYR A 127 0.94 -9.49 -14.57
C TYR A 127 2.04 -9.54 -15.64
N ILE A 128 3.29 -9.82 -15.26
CA ILE A 128 4.39 -10.04 -16.23
C ILE A 128 4.08 -11.25 -17.11
N LYS A 129 3.62 -12.37 -16.52
CA LYS A 129 3.25 -13.58 -17.25
C LYS A 129 2.10 -13.32 -18.21
N MET A 130 1.04 -12.64 -17.77
CA MET A 130 -0.10 -12.27 -18.61
C MET A 130 0.32 -11.37 -19.79
N MET A 131 1.25 -10.44 -19.54
CA MET A 131 1.83 -9.61 -20.60
C MET A 131 2.67 -10.44 -21.60
N LYS A 132 3.46 -11.41 -21.12
CA LYS A 132 4.21 -12.32 -22.01
C LYS A 132 3.26 -13.15 -22.87
N GLU A 133 2.27 -13.81 -22.27
CA GLU A 133 1.27 -14.62 -22.99
C GLU A 133 0.53 -13.79 -24.05
N TYR A 134 0.18 -12.54 -23.73
CA TYR A 134 -0.43 -11.62 -24.69
C TYR A 134 0.51 -11.31 -25.85
N LEU A 135 1.77 -10.95 -25.56
CA LEU A 135 2.75 -10.60 -26.59
C LEU A 135 3.21 -11.80 -27.42
N GLU A 136 3.24 -13.01 -26.86
CA GLU A 136 3.49 -14.27 -27.59
C GLU A 136 2.36 -14.53 -28.58
N LYS A 137 1.11 -14.31 -28.16
CA LYS A 137 -0.07 -14.59 -28.98
C LYS A 137 -0.33 -13.55 -30.06
N PHE A 138 -0.10 -12.26 -29.77
CA PHE A 138 -0.47 -11.15 -30.66
C PHE A 138 0.73 -10.40 -31.24
N GLY A 139 1.96 -10.69 -30.81
CA GLY A 139 3.20 -10.16 -31.34
C GLY A 139 3.54 -8.72 -30.93
N TYR A 140 2.58 -7.89 -30.54
CA TYR A 140 2.79 -6.53 -30.02
C TYR A 140 1.64 -6.08 -29.12
N ALA A 141 1.89 -5.06 -28.30
CA ALA A 141 0.86 -4.39 -27.51
C ALA A 141 1.07 -2.88 -27.47
N THR A 142 0.00 -2.12 -27.72
CA THR A 142 -0.01 -0.67 -27.48
C THR A 142 -0.32 -0.38 -26.02
N ARG A 143 -0.08 0.86 -25.57
CA ARG A 143 -0.49 1.28 -24.22
C ARG A 143 -1.98 1.07 -23.96
N GLN A 144 -2.85 1.27 -24.95
CA GLN A 144 -4.29 1.07 -24.81
C GLN A 144 -4.65 -0.40 -24.63
N ASP A 145 -3.99 -1.31 -25.33
CA ASP A 145 -4.21 -2.75 -25.19
C ASP A 145 -3.79 -3.22 -23.80
N ILE A 146 -2.67 -2.72 -23.29
CA ILE A 146 -2.15 -3.01 -21.95
C ILE A 146 -3.09 -2.49 -20.88
N ASP A 147 -3.58 -1.26 -21.04
CA ASP A 147 -4.53 -0.66 -20.11
C ASP A 147 -5.84 -1.48 -20.09
N LYS A 148 -6.38 -1.90 -21.24
CA LYS A 148 -7.55 -2.79 -21.32
C LYS A 148 -7.31 -4.17 -20.68
N LEU A 149 -6.13 -4.73 -20.87
CA LEU A 149 -5.78 -6.06 -20.33
C LEU A 149 -5.65 -6.04 -18.80
N LEU A 150 -5.06 -4.97 -18.24
CA LEU A 150 -4.60 -4.95 -16.86
C LEU A 150 -5.46 -4.08 -15.93
N LEU A 151 -6.08 -2.98 -16.38
CA LEU A 151 -6.73 -2.01 -15.47
C LEU A 151 -7.83 -2.64 -14.60
N ASP A 152 -8.65 -3.50 -15.20
CA ASP A 152 -9.77 -4.17 -14.53
C ASP A 152 -9.31 -5.37 -13.68
N LYS A 153 -8.06 -5.81 -13.86
CA LYS A 153 -7.43 -6.90 -13.09
C LYS A 153 -6.52 -6.38 -11.98
N ILE A 154 -6.22 -5.09 -11.96
CA ILE A 154 -5.50 -4.42 -10.89
C ILE A 154 -6.49 -4.06 -9.79
N SER A 155 -6.09 -4.31 -8.53
CA SER A 155 -6.89 -4.02 -7.34
C SER A 155 -7.62 -2.67 -7.39
N ASP A 156 -8.93 -2.71 -7.11
CA ASP A 156 -9.79 -1.51 -7.05
C ASP A 156 -9.49 -0.59 -5.88
N ALA A 157 -8.63 -1.01 -4.94
CA ALA A 157 -8.10 -0.14 -3.89
C ALA A 157 -7.23 1.01 -4.45
N LEU A 158 -6.69 0.84 -5.67
CA LEU A 158 -5.88 1.83 -6.37
C LEU A 158 -6.75 2.78 -7.20
N ASN A 159 -6.52 4.08 -7.08
CA ASN A 159 -7.16 5.05 -7.97
C ASN A 159 -6.56 5.01 -9.39
N SER A 160 -7.24 5.61 -10.36
CA SER A 160 -6.82 5.56 -11.77
C SER A 160 -5.39 6.07 -12.00
N ARG A 161 -4.92 7.06 -11.21
CA ARG A 161 -3.54 7.56 -11.29
C ARG A 161 -2.54 6.53 -10.77
N GLN A 162 -2.86 5.83 -9.68
CA GLN A 162 -2.05 4.78 -9.09
C GLN A 162 -2.00 3.54 -9.99
N LYS A 163 -3.14 3.10 -10.55
CA LYS A 163 -3.19 2.00 -11.53
C LYS A 163 -2.32 2.33 -12.76
N ASN A 164 -2.41 3.54 -13.29
CA ASN A 164 -1.56 4.00 -14.40
C ASN A 164 -0.06 4.03 -14.08
N LYS A 165 0.29 4.42 -12.84
CA LYS A 165 1.68 4.40 -12.36
C LYS A 165 2.18 2.97 -12.21
N PHE A 166 1.37 2.06 -11.69
CA PHE A 166 1.69 0.64 -11.58
C PHE A 166 2.01 0.03 -12.95
N ILE A 167 1.14 0.23 -13.95
CA ILE A 167 1.37 -0.27 -15.32
C ILE A 167 2.65 0.31 -15.91
N SER A 168 2.90 1.61 -15.72
CA SER A 168 4.13 2.25 -16.23
C SER A 168 5.39 1.65 -15.60
N ASN A 169 5.37 1.42 -14.29
CA ASN A 169 6.47 0.79 -13.56
C ASN A 169 6.69 -0.66 -14.01
N LEU A 170 5.60 -1.43 -14.22
CA LEU A 170 5.65 -2.80 -14.71
C LEU A 170 6.36 -2.88 -16.07
N LEU A 171 5.96 -2.03 -17.03
CA LEU A 171 6.56 -1.99 -18.36
C LEU A 171 8.04 -1.57 -18.32
N GLN A 172 8.37 -0.58 -17.49
CA GLN A 172 9.76 -0.16 -17.32
C GLN A 172 10.62 -1.29 -16.76
N GLU A 173 10.08 -2.08 -15.83
CA GLU A 173 10.78 -3.22 -15.26
C GLU A 173 10.97 -4.35 -16.26
N MET A 174 9.91 -4.74 -16.97
CA MET A 174 10.00 -5.73 -18.05
C MET A 174 11.04 -5.32 -19.10
N ARG A 175 11.12 -4.03 -19.43
CA ARG A 175 12.17 -3.51 -20.31
C ARG A 175 13.56 -3.61 -19.68
N ARG A 176 13.73 -3.26 -18.41
CA ARG A 176 15.03 -3.34 -17.70
C ARG A 176 15.51 -4.79 -17.55
N GLN A 177 14.58 -5.73 -17.42
CA GLN A 177 14.84 -7.18 -17.38
C GLN A 177 15.05 -7.79 -18.78
N GLY A 178 15.00 -6.98 -19.84
CA GLY A 178 15.18 -7.46 -21.20
C GLY A 178 14.01 -8.27 -21.75
N ILE A 179 12.86 -8.36 -21.05
CA ILE A 179 11.70 -9.15 -21.49
C ILE A 179 11.00 -8.51 -22.69
N ILE A 180 10.90 -7.18 -22.70
CA ILE A 180 10.25 -6.42 -23.78
C ILE A 180 11.12 -5.27 -24.25
N TYR A 181 10.92 -4.87 -25.51
CA TYR A 181 11.51 -3.66 -26.05
C TYR A 181 10.44 -2.79 -26.71
N SER A 182 10.73 -1.49 -26.77
CA SER A 182 9.86 -0.50 -27.42
C SER A 182 10.22 -0.42 -28.89
N VAL A 183 9.24 -0.65 -29.78
CA VAL A 183 9.48 -0.79 -31.23
C VAL A 183 9.18 0.50 -32.00
N GLY A 184 8.69 1.52 -31.31
CA GLY A 184 8.44 2.85 -31.88
C GLY A 184 7.20 3.51 -31.30
N GLY A 185 7.10 4.83 -31.50
CA GLY A 185 5.99 5.68 -31.05
C GLY A 185 6.37 6.68 -29.94
N LYS A 186 5.67 7.83 -29.88
CA LYS A 186 5.88 8.85 -28.84
C LYS A 186 5.71 8.21 -27.46
N ARG A 187 6.62 8.53 -26.53
CA ARG A 187 6.57 8.08 -25.12
C ARG A 187 5.15 8.25 -24.55
N GLY A 188 4.69 7.29 -23.75
CA GLY A 188 3.35 7.32 -23.14
C GLY A 188 2.33 6.58 -24.00
N ARG A 189 1.23 7.25 -24.40
CA ARG A 189 0.10 6.60 -25.10
C ARG A 189 0.44 6.03 -26.47
N GLY A 190 1.48 6.54 -27.13
CA GLY A 190 1.91 6.07 -28.45
C GLY A 190 2.90 4.91 -28.39
N ALA A 191 3.30 4.45 -27.20
CA ALA A 191 4.32 3.41 -27.07
C ALA A 191 3.80 2.04 -27.51
N VAL A 192 4.57 1.37 -28.36
CA VAL A 192 4.34 -0.01 -28.82
C VAL A 192 5.44 -0.92 -28.29
N TRP A 193 5.02 -1.99 -27.62
CA TRP A 193 5.90 -2.97 -26.98
C TRP A 193 5.86 -4.30 -27.71
N LYS A 194 7.02 -4.96 -27.83
CA LYS A 194 7.17 -6.34 -28.30
C LYS A 194 8.07 -7.13 -27.36
N LEU A 195 7.94 -8.45 -27.37
CA LEU A 195 8.87 -9.36 -26.69
C LEU A 195 10.27 -9.25 -27.30
N SER A 196 11.27 -9.11 -26.45
CA SER A 196 12.65 -9.28 -26.90
C SER A 196 12.86 -10.71 -27.36
N LYS A 197 13.60 -10.90 -28.46
CA LYS A 197 14.02 -12.24 -28.87
C LYS A 197 14.98 -12.75 -27.80
N GLU A 198 14.73 -13.95 -27.27
CA GLU A 198 15.73 -14.67 -26.47
C GLU A 198 16.94 -14.90 -27.38
N GLU A 199 18.10 -14.36 -27.00
CA GLU A 199 19.37 -14.87 -27.53
C GLU A 199 19.56 -16.26 -26.93
N THR A 200 19.52 -17.26 -27.82
CA THR A 200 19.78 -18.68 -27.62
C THR A 200 21.01 -18.96 -26.78
#